data_AF-A0A935WUA2-F1
#
_entry.id   AF-A0A935WUA2-F1
#
_cell.length_a   1.000
_cell.length_b   1.000
_cell.length_c   1.000
_cell.angle_alpha   90.00
_cell.angle_beta   90.00
_cell.angle_gamma   90.00
#
_symmetry.space_group_name_H-M   'P 1'
#
loop_
_entity.id
_entity.type
_entity.pdbx_description
1 polymer ?
#
loop_
_entity_poly.entity_id
_entity_poly.type
_entity_poly.pdbx_seq_one_letter_code
_entity_poly.pdbx_strand_id
1 'polypeptide(L)'
;MRPDPRKTWSEAAHLRYRGGVMTEKSFATPFLRFAASLGAAAVLFGCPPKEGQSPGAEHPATNTTPQPSSMPAGAPASQPASQPSASNARGTSPDTRDQVDPDGIVRRGRALSSLATLTVDECQSKADSLDAQVVKVKGTVGSVCQAKGCWMVLKGEGDEHIRITAEDYGFFVPKTASGWTATVEGKLGAEILDVETAQHLEDESGRKPPRKITEPVKELSITATGLELVPPKTS
;
A
#
# COMPACT_ATOMS: atom_id res chain seq x y z
N MET A 1 -48.70 18.22 12.62
CA MET A 1 -47.54 19.00 13.13
C MET A 1 -46.27 18.20 12.92
N ARG A 2 -45.30 18.73 12.16
CA ARG A 2 -43.92 18.20 12.12
C ARG A 2 -43.10 18.89 13.21
N PRO A 3 -42.33 18.18 14.05
CA PRO A 3 -41.42 18.83 15.00
C PRO A 3 -40.15 19.34 14.30
N ASP A 4 -39.71 20.52 14.71
CA ASP A 4 -38.59 21.31 14.20
C ASP A 4 -37.22 20.76 14.69
N PRO A 5 -36.20 20.64 13.81
CA PRO A 5 -34.89 20.07 14.15
C PRO A 5 -33.87 21.05 14.80
N ARG A 6 -34.25 22.25 15.26
CA ARG A 6 -33.28 23.24 15.81
C ARG A 6 -33.37 23.49 17.32
N LYS A 7 -33.36 22.44 18.14
CA LYS A 7 -33.12 22.58 19.59
C LYS A 7 -32.01 21.66 20.10
N THR A 8 -30.80 22.21 20.02
CA THR A 8 -29.81 22.26 21.11
C THR A 8 -29.71 21.03 22.02
N TRP A 9 -28.71 20.19 21.74
CA TRP A 9 -28.06 19.32 22.74
C TRP A 9 -26.72 19.95 23.12
N SER A 10 -26.78 21.02 23.91
CA SER A 10 -25.78 21.29 24.93
C SER A 10 -26.50 21.03 26.25
N GLU A 11 -25.82 20.34 27.17
CA GLU A 11 -26.18 20.22 28.59
C GLU A 11 -27.09 19.04 28.98
N ALA A 12 -26.48 17.86 29.19
CA ALA A 12 -26.80 16.84 30.21
C ALA A 12 -26.08 15.53 29.83
N ALA A 13 -25.34 14.79 30.66
CA ALA A 13 -25.13 14.90 32.09
C ALA A 13 -23.81 14.21 32.46
N HIS A 14 -23.08 14.86 33.37
CA HIS A 14 -22.27 14.21 34.37
C HIS A 14 -23.00 12.99 34.98
N LEU A 15 -22.38 11.81 35.01
CA LEU A 15 -22.34 11.01 36.22
C LEU A 15 -21.32 9.84 36.17
N ARG A 16 -20.43 9.88 37.17
CA ARG A 16 -19.66 8.78 37.79
C ARG A 16 -18.43 8.23 37.07
N TYR A 17 -17.27 8.74 37.49
CA TYR A 17 -16.15 7.86 37.80
C TYR A 17 -15.62 8.21 39.20
N ARG A 18 -15.87 7.30 40.15
CA ARG A 18 -15.34 7.32 41.53
C ARG A 18 -14.15 6.38 41.58
N GLY A 19 -13.05 6.85 42.17
CA GLY A 19 -12.11 6.00 42.91
C GLY A 19 -10.84 5.63 42.17
N GLY A 20 -9.71 6.17 42.64
CA GLY A 20 -8.37 5.78 42.23
C GLY A 20 -7.32 6.70 42.81
N VAL A 21 -6.97 6.47 44.09
CA VAL A 21 -5.92 7.17 44.81
C VAL A 21 -4.58 6.49 44.46
N MET A 22 -3.60 7.25 43.95
CA MET A 22 -2.17 6.91 44.00
C MET A 22 -1.41 8.23 43.90
N THR A 23 -1.20 8.91 45.03
CA THR A 23 0.08 8.99 45.75
C THR A 23 1.25 9.50 44.91
N GLU A 24 1.54 10.78 45.14
CA GLU A 24 2.79 11.50 44.89
C GLU A 24 4.04 10.61 44.96
N LYS A 25 4.88 10.72 43.94
CA LYS A 25 6.34 10.73 44.11
C LYS A 25 6.95 11.77 43.18
N SER A 26 7.38 12.84 43.83
CA SER A 26 8.46 13.75 43.46
C SER A 26 9.50 13.12 42.53
N PHE A 27 9.93 13.86 41.51
CA PHE A 27 11.36 14.18 41.31
C PHE A 27 11.45 15.34 40.31
N ALA A 28 11.58 16.54 40.87
CA ALA A 28 12.13 17.68 40.19
C ALA A 28 13.66 17.55 40.15
N THR A 29 14.29 17.94 39.03
CA THR A 29 15.61 18.61 38.82
C THR A 29 16.27 18.15 37.50
N PRO A 30 17.30 18.86 36.96
CA PRO A 30 17.21 20.21 36.42
C PRO A 30 17.93 20.32 35.04
N PHE A 31 17.89 21.51 34.45
CA PHE A 31 18.94 22.11 33.60
C PHE A 31 19.97 21.18 32.94
N LEU A 32 19.93 21.09 31.61
CA LEU A 32 21.17 21.08 30.84
C LEU A 32 21.05 21.99 29.61
N ARG A 33 21.70 23.15 29.73
CA ARG A 33 22.05 24.03 28.62
C ARG A 33 23.10 23.32 27.77
N PHE A 34 22.86 23.16 26.47
CA PHE A 34 23.95 23.02 25.52
C PHE A 34 23.98 24.25 24.61
N ALA A 35 25.09 24.96 24.73
CA ALA A 35 25.40 26.18 24.02
C ALA A 35 25.80 25.88 22.56
N ALA A 36 25.57 26.87 21.72
CA ALA A 36 25.97 26.95 20.33
C ALA A 36 27.47 26.77 20.11
N SER A 37 27.84 26.24 18.93
CA SER A 37 29.05 26.68 18.24
C SER A 37 28.74 26.86 16.76
N LEU A 38 28.90 28.11 16.33
CA LEU A 38 29.02 28.52 14.93
C LEU A 38 30.31 27.95 14.33
N GLY A 39 30.27 27.68 13.03
CA GLY A 39 31.43 27.35 12.21
C GLY A 39 31.10 27.50 10.73
N ALA A 40 31.19 28.73 10.23
CA ALA A 40 31.12 29.05 8.81
C ALA A 40 32.49 28.83 8.14
N ALA A 41 32.52 28.21 6.96
CA ALA A 41 33.63 28.34 6.02
C ALA A 41 33.09 28.20 4.59
N ALA A 42 32.96 29.34 3.92
CA ALA A 42 32.80 29.44 2.48
C ALA A 42 34.18 29.31 1.82
N VAL A 43 34.28 28.53 0.74
CA VAL A 43 35.38 28.68 -0.22
C VAL A 43 34.77 28.71 -1.62
N LEU A 44 34.89 29.87 -2.24
CA LEU A 44 34.58 30.17 -3.63
C LEU A 44 35.81 29.83 -4.48
N PHE A 45 35.65 29.01 -5.51
CA PHE A 45 36.51 29.06 -6.69
C PHE A 45 35.65 28.78 -7.93
N GLY A 46 35.57 29.78 -8.81
CA GLY A 46 34.80 29.72 -10.03
C GLY A 46 35.60 29.34 -11.28
N CYS A 47 34.82 28.92 -12.29
CA CYS A 47 34.94 29.19 -13.73
C CYS A 47 36.13 28.60 -14.54
N PRO A 48 36.03 28.44 -15.89
CA PRO A 48 34.87 28.46 -16.80
C PRO A 48 34.96 27.33 -17.90
N PRO A 49 34.52 27.49 -19.18
CA PRO A 49 33.60 26.58 -19.86
C PRO A 49 34.28 25.74 -20.96
N LYS A 50 33.54 24.83 -21.61
CA LYS A 50 33.94 24.32 -22.93
C LYS A 50 32.76 24.23 -23.88
N GLU A 51 32.69 25.25 -24.73
CA GLU A 51 31.95 25.37 -25.97
C GLU A 51 32.69 24.65 -27.13
N GLY A 52 31.93 24.29 -28.17
CA GLY A 52 32.41 23.81 -29.49
C GLY A 52 31.90 22.39 -29.82
N GLN A 53 30.78 22.12 -30.50
CA GLN A 53 30.13 22.62 -31.74
C GLN A 53 30.52 21.87 -33.03
N SER A 54 29.54 21.09 -33.53
CA SER A 54 29.14 20.74 -34.93
C SER A 54 30.14 20.09 -35.90
N PRO A 55 29.72 19.62 -37.11
CA PRO A 55 28.38 19.56 -37.79
C PRO A 55 28.02 18.09 -38.16
N GLY A 56 26.93 17.67 -38.85
CA GLY A 56 25.91 18.26 -39.70
C GLY A 56 25.64 17.28 -40.87
N ALA A 57 24.38 16.88 -41.06
CA ALA A 57 23.74 16.30 -42.27
C ALA A 57 22.30 15.93 -41.86
N GLU A 58 21.22 16.67 -42.18
CA GLU A 58 20.57 16.80 -43.51
C GLU A 58 20.39 15.42 -44.18
N HIS A 59 19.21 14.86 -44.50
CA HIS A 59 17.95 15.36 -45.07
C HIS A 59 16.77 14.38 -44.75
N PRO A 60 15.62 14.33 -45.49
CA PRO A 60 14.40 15.05 -45.20
C PRO A 60 13.16 14.13 -45.01
N ALA A 61 12.04 14.74 -44.65
CA ALA A 61 10.72 14.12 -44.64
C ALA A 61 10.32 13.57 -46.01
N THR A 62 9.83 12.32 -46.05
CA THR A 62 8.70 11.95 -46.93
C THR A 62 7.84 10.87 -46.25
N ASN A 63 6.55 11.17 -46.25
CA ASN A 63 5.40 10.33 -45.93
C ASN A 63 5.45 8.97 -46.66
N THR A 64 4.99 7.86 -46.06
CA THR A 64 4.21 6.78 -46.71
C THR A 64 3.90 5.64 -45.71
N THR A 65 2.62 5.55 -45.33
CA THR A 65 1.90 4.34 -44.89
C THR A 65 2.02 3.23 -45.96
N PRO A 66 2.31 1.97 -45.60
CA PRO A 66 1.23 0.99 -45.48
C PRO A 66 1.42 -0.08 -44.37
N GLN A 67 0.33 -0.40 -43.68
CA GLN A 67 0.06 -1.75 -43.12
C GLN A 67 -0.36 -2.71 -44.26
N PRO A 68 -0.51 -4.02 -44.02
CA PRO A 68 0.28 -4.94 -43.19
C PRO A 68 0.69 -6.19 -44.01
N SER A 69 1.69 -6.95 -43.56
CA SER A 69 1.97 -8.28 -44.11
C SER A 69 2.35 -9.24 -43.00
N SER A 70 1.36 -10.05 -42.65
CA SER A 70 1.44 -11.50 -42.45
C SER A 70 2.81 -12.09 -42.12
N MET A 71 2.96 -12.59 -40.90
CA MET A 71 3.83 -13.74 -40.60
C MET A 71 3.26 -14.56 -39.42
N PRO A 72 3.61 -15.85 -39.35
CA PRO A 72 2.65 -16.93 -39.17
C PRO A 72 2.54 -17.47 -37.74
N ALA A 73 1.46 -18.24 -37.55
CA ALA A 73 1.22 -19.12 -36.41
C ALA A 73 2.44 -20.02 -36.13
N GLY A 74 2.96 -19.90 -34.92
CA GLY A 74 4.03 -20.73 -34.37
C GLY A 74 3.98 -20.67 -32.86
N ALA A 75 2.87 -21.13 -32.28
CA ALA A 75 2.77 -21.35 -30.84
C ALA A 75 3.69 -22.52 -30.45
N PRO A 76 4.67 -22.34 -29.54
CA PRO A 76 5.25 -23.49 -28.86
C PRO A 76 4.21 -24.01 -27.87
N ALA A 77 3.76 -25.24 -28.12
CA ALA A 77 3.00 -26.05 -27.19
C ALA A 77 3.78 -26.15 -25.87
N SER A 78 3.34 -25.40 -24.86
CA SER A 78 3.69 -25.60 -23.47
C SER A 78 2.54 -26.34 -22.80
N GLN A 79 2.92 -27.34 -22.03
CA GLN A 79 2.11 -28.46 -21.55
C GLN A 79 0.89 -28.04 -20.71
N PRO A 80 -0.14 -28.90 -20.61
CA PRO A 80 -1.33 -28.65 -19.80
C PRO A 80 -1.00 -28.86 -18.33
N ALA A 81 -0.64 -27.79 -17.62
CA ALA A 81 -0.70 -27.77 -16.17
C ALA A 81 -2.18 -27.62 -15.77
N SER A 82 -2.76 -28.73 -15.31
CA SER A 82 -3.94 -28.85 -14.45
C SER A 82 -4.89 -27.65 -14.45
N GLN A 83 -5.97 -27.73 -15.23
CA GLN A 83 -7.03 -26.72 -15.22
C GLN A 83 -7.52 -26.50 -13.78
N PRO A 84 -7.45 -25.26 -13.26
CA PRO A 84 -8.07 -24.96 -11.99
C PRO A 84 -9.58 -24.88 -12.22
N SER A 85 -10.35 -25.62 -11.41
CA SER A 85 -11.81 -25.72 -11.48
C SER A 85 -12.47 -24.33 -11.53
N ALA A 86 -13.67 -24.24 -12.11
CA ALA A 86 -14.41 -23.00 -12.41
C ALA A 86 -14.53 -21.95 -11.27
N SER A 87 -14.22 -22.32 -10.03
CA SER A 87 -14.05 -21.41 -8.90
C SER A 87 -12.85 -20.45 -9.03
N ASN A 88 -11.82 -20.82 -9.81
CA ASN A 88 -10.50 -20.18 -9.84
C ASN A 88 -10.30 -19.18 -11.00
N ALA A 89 -11.29 -18.97 -11.86
CA ALA A 89 -11.24 -17.93 -12.90
C ALA A 89 -11.71 -16.54 -12.40
N ARG A 90 -12.15 -16.46 -11.14
CA ARG A 90 -12.74 -15.25 -10.55
C ARG A 90 -11.64 -14.34 -10.05
N GLY A 91 -11.64 -13.12 -10.57
CA GLY A 91 -10.62 -12.12 -10.33
C GLY A 91 -9.24 -12.47 -10.84
N THR A 92 -9.09 -13.34 -11.83
CA THR A 92 -7.83 -13.50 -12.59
C THR A 92 -7.76 -12.58 -13.81
N SER A 93 -8.84 -11.83 -14.10
CA SER A 93 -8.92 -10.79 -15.13
C SER A 93 -9.57 -9.51 -14.57
N PRO A 94 -9.27 -8.31 -15.10
CA PRO A 94 -9.95 -7.08 -14.70
C PRO A 94 -11.48 -7.15 -14.79
N ASP A 95 -12.04 -7.92 -15.73
CA ASP A 95 -13.49 -8.07 -15.94
C ASP A 95 -14.16 -8.94 -14.87
N THR A 96 -13.42 -9.86 -14.26
CA THR A 96 -13.93 -10.78 -13.22
C THR A 96 -13.53 -10.36 -11.82
N ARG A 97 -12.82 -9.22 -11.68
CA ARG A 97 -12.29 -8.70 -10.42
C ARG A 97 -13.34 -8.55 -9.33
N ASP A 98 -14.49 -7.96 -9.66
CA ASP A 98 -15.50 -7.58 -8.69
C ASP A 98 -16.48 -8.74 -8.37
N GLN A 99 -16.23 -9.95 -8.88
CA GLN A 99 -17.05 -11.13 -8.60
C GLN A 99 -16.84 -11.62 -7.17
N VAL A 100 -17.92 -11.74 -6.41
CA VAL A 100 -17.92 -12.23 -5.03
C VAL A 100 -18.34 -13.71 -5.01
N ASP A 101 -17.81 -14.49 -4.08
CA ASP A 101 -18.25 -15.86 -3.87
C ASP A 101 -19.69 -15.95 -3.34
N PRO A 102 -20.37 -17.09 -3.49
CA PRO A 102 -21.76 -17.26 -3.01
C PRO A 102 -21.94 -17.00 -1.52
N ASP A 103 -20.89 -17.21 -0.70
CA ASP A 103 -20.88 -16.93 0.73
C ASP A 103 -20.56 -15.47 1.08
N GLY A 104 -20.35 -14.60 0.09
CA GLY A 104 -20.05 -13.18 0.29
C GLY A 104 -18.57 -12.88 0.57
N ILE A 105 -17.72 -13.90 0.71
CA ILE A 105 -16.29 -13.77 0.99
C ILE A 105 -15.50 -13.89 -0.31
N VAL A 106 -14.69 -12.89 -0.65
CA VAL A 106 -13.91 -12.89 -1.89
C VAL A 106 -12.61 -13.66 -1.67
N ARG A 107 -12.42 -14.79 -2.35
CA ARG A 107 -11.15 -15.54 -2.31
C ARG A 107 -10.38 -15.39 -3.62
N ARG A 108 -9.06 -15.14 -3.55
CA ARG A 108 -8.17 -14.97 -4.69
C ARG A 108 -6.84 -15.68 -4.48
N GLY A 109 -6.21 -16.12 -5.57
CA GLY A 109 -4.93 -16.83 -5.53
C GLY A 109 -5.05 -18.22 -4.90
N ARG A 110 -3.98 -18.66 -4.23
CA ARG A 110 -3.91 -19.94 -3.51
C ARG A 110 -4.74 -19.90 -2.23
N ALA A 111 -5.26 -21.06 -1.82
CA ALA A 111 -5.94 -21.19 -0.52
C ALA A 111 -4.96 -20.88 0.63
N LEU A 112 -5.43 -20.08 1.60
CA LEU A 112 -4.64 -19.70 2.77
C LEU A 112 -4.29 -20.94 3.60
N SER A 113 -3.05 -21.01 4.06
CA SER A 113 -2.55 -22.10 4.89
C SER A 113 -2.90 -21.92 6.37
N SER A 114 -2.60 -22.93 7.19
CA SER A 114 -2.77 -22.91 8.64
C SER A 114 -1.68 -22.14 9.40
N LEU A 115 -0.95 -21.23 8.74
CA LEU A 115 0.03 -20.36 9.39
C LEU A 115 -0.59 -19.51 10.49
N ALA A 116 0.24 -19.01 11.42
CA ALA A 116 -0.20 -18.04 12.40
C ALA A 116 -0.61 -16.73 11.69
N THR A 117 -1.79 -16.22 12.04
CA THR A 117 -2.26 -14.93 11.53
C THR A 117 -1.66 -13.81 12.39
N LEU A 118 -0.90 -12.92 11.76
CA LEU A 118 -0.33 -11.72 12.38
C LEU A 118 -1.24 -10.52 12.08
N THR A 119 -1.27 -9.53 12.98
CA THR A 119 -1.82 -8.21 12.64
C THR A 119 -0.81 -7.40 11.81
N VAL A 120 -1.27 -6.30 11.21
CA VAL A 120 -0.40 -5.35 10.49
C VAL A 120 0.70 -4.83 11.43
N ASP A 121 0.33 -4.43 12.64
CA ASP A 121 1.25 -3.91 13.68
C ASP A 121 2.27 -4.95 14.15
N GLU A 122 1.85 -6.20 14.35
CA GLU A 122 2.76 -7.30 14.70
C GLU A 122 3.74 -7.60 13.56
N CYS A 123 3.26 -7.58 12.32
CA CYS A 123 4.09 -7.77 11.14
C CYS A 123 5.11 -6.64 11.00
N GLN A 124 4.71 -5.40 11.30
CA GLN A 124 5.60 -4.23 11.24
C GLN A 124 6.67 -4.28 12.34
N SER A 125 6.28 -4.63 13.57
CA SER A 125 7.20 -4.78 14.70
C SER A 125 8.23 -5.90 14.51
N LYS A 126 7.87 -6.94 13.75
CA LYS A 126 8.74 -8.10 13.47
C LYS A 126 9.27 -8.12 12.03
N ALA A 127 9.20 -6.99 11.32
CA ALA A 127 9.53 -6.93 9.90
C ALA A 127 10.93 -7.46 9.57
N ASP A 128 11.94 -7.09 10.37
CA ASP A 128 13.33 -7.56 10.18
C ASP A 128 13.49 -9.07 10.37
N SER A 129 12.69 -9.67 11.26
CA SER A 129 12.73 -11.11 11.51
C SER A 129 11.95 -11.90 10.46
N LEU A 130 10.90 -11.29 9.89
CA LEU A 130 9.99 -11.91 8.93
C LEU A 130 10.35 -11.59 7.48
N ASP A 131 11.38 -10.79 7.24
CA ASP A 131 11.82 -10.41 5.89
C ASP A 131 12.10 -11.65 5.03
N ALA A 132 11.63 -11.59 3.78
CA ALA A 132 11.66 -12.67 2.81
C ALA A 132 10.95 -13.98 3.22
N GLN A 133 10.21 -14.01 4.34
CA GLN A 133 9.43 -15.17 4.77
C GLN A 133 7.99 -15.10 4.27
N VAL A 134 7.34 -16.27 4.17
CA VAL A 134 5.91 -16.36 3.93
C VAL A 134 5.16 -16.13 5.23
N VAL A 135 4.34 -15.08 5.26
CA VAL A 135 3.55 -14.68 6.42
C VAL A 135 2.08 -14.60 6.06
N LYS A 136 1.21 -14.77 7.07
CA LYS A 136 -0.21 -14.53 6.95
C LYS A 136 -0.60 -13.33 7.79
N VAL A 137 -1.07 -12.27 7.14
CA VAL A 137 -1.40 -11.00 7.78
C VAL A 137 -2.89 -10.72 7.64
N LYS A 138 -3.50 -10.23 8.71
CA LYS A 138 -4.88 -9.78 8.73
C LYS A 138 -4.94 -8.28 9.03
N GLY A 139 -5.74 -7.54 8.27
CA GLY A 139 -5.90 -6.11 8.43
C GLY A 139 -7.15 -5.57 7.76
N THR A 140 -7.39 -4.27 7.93
CA THR A 140 -8.48 -3.58 7.24
C THR A 140 -7.98 -3.01 5.93
N VAL A 141 -8.69 -3.23 4.83
CA VAL A 141 -8.33 -2.64 3.53
C VAL A 141 -8.53 -1.14 3.58
N GLY A 142 -7.43 -0.40 3.49
CA GLY A 142 -7.42 1.06 3.53
C GLY A 142 -7.67 1.71 2.19
N SER A 143 -6.97 1.24 1.17
CA SER A 143 -7.03 1.74 -0.21
C SER A 143 -6.83 0.58 -1.19
N VAL A 144 -7.43 0.69 -2.37
CA VAL A 144 -7.26 -0.26 -3.48
C VAL A 144 -6.94 0.53 -4.74
N CYS A 145 -6.07 -0.01 -5.60
CA CYS A 145 -5.78 0.56 -6.90
C CYS A 145 -7.06 0.77 -7.74
N GLN A 146 -7.46 2.03 -7.91
CA GLN A 146 -8.68 2.37 -8.66
C GLN A 146 -8.51 2.26 -10.18
N ALA A 147 -7.30 2.06 -10.69
CA ALA A 147 -7.09 1.77 -12.10
C ALA A 147 -7.56 0.34 -12.43
N LYS A 148 -6.82 -0.67 -11.93
CA LYS A 148 -7.04 -2.08 -12.28
C LYS A 148 -7.36 -2.98 -11.09
N GLY A 149 -7.07 -2.56 -9.85
CA GLY A 149 -7.20 -3.40 -8.65
C GLY A 149 -6.06 -4.40 -8.47
N CYS A 150 -4.86 -4.04 -8.94
CA CYS A 150 -3.66 -4.89 -8.90
C CYS A 150 -2.91 -4.85 -7.57
N TRP A 151 -3.16 -3.82 -6.75
CA TRP A 151 -2.61 -3.67 -5.41
C TRP A 151 -3.66 -3.11 -4.46
N MET A 152 -3.46 -3.37 -3.17
CA MET A 152 -4.23 -2.78 -2.07
C MET A 152 -3.31 -2.45 -0.90
N VAL A 153 -3.75 -1.60 0.02
CA VAL A 153 -3.02 -1.25 1.24
C VAL A 153 -3.84 -1.72 2.43
N LEU A 154 -3.23 -2.50 3.32
CA LEU A 154 -3.81 -2.84 4.61
C LEU A 154 -3.40 -1.80 5.65
N LYS A 155 -4.35 -1.36 6.46
CA LYS A 155 -4.14 -0.46 7.59
C LYS A 155 -4.13 -1.26 8.89
N GLY A 156 -3.16 -0.96 9.74
CA GLY A 156 -3.09 -1.42 11.12
C GLY A 156 -3.81 -0.47 12.08
N GLU A 157 -3.45 -0.55 13.35
CA GLU A 157 -3.76 0.51 14.30
C GLU A 157 -2.94 1.76 13.95
N GLY A 158 -3.45 2.97 14.23
CA GLY A 158 -2.69 4.20 14.00
C GLY A 158 -2.37 4.54 12.52
N ASP A 159 -1.08 4.70 12.23
CA ASP A 159 -0.55 5.20 10.96
C ASP A 159 0.18 4.12 10.15
N GLU A 160 0.28 2.91 10.70
CA GLU A 160 0.88 1.69 10.19
C GLU A 160 0.10 1.13 8.99
N HIS A 161 0.85 0.73 7.97
CA HIS A 161 0.28 0.18 6.74
C HIS A 161 1.26 -0.77 6.05
N ILE A 162 0.68 -1.71 5.31
CA ILE A 162 1.45 -2.66 4.49
C ILE A 162 0.82 -2.69 3.09
N ARG A 163 1.65 -2.52 2.08
CA ARG A 163 1.24 -2.62 0.68
C ARG A 163 1.17 -4.07 0.24
N ILE A 164 0.06 -4.46 -0.36
CA ILE A 164 -0.18 -5.82 -0.84
C ILE A 164 -0.25 -5.80 -2.37
N THR A 165 0.56 -6.63 -3.01
CA THR A 165 0.60 -6.80 -4.47
C THR A 165 0.39 -8.28 -4.78
N ALA A 166 -0.37 -8.61 -5.82
CA ALA A 166 -0.55 -10.00 -6.23
C ALA A 166 0.75 -10.58 -6.82
N GLU A 167 1.10 -11.79 -6.44
CA GLU A 167 2.18 -12.56 -7.07
C GLU A 167 1.89 -12.78 -8.56
N ASP A 168 2.88 -12.50 -9.42
CA ASP A 168 2.80 -12.64 -10.88
C ASP A 168 1.58 -11.96 -11.53
N TYR A 169 0.98 -10.97 -10.84
CA TYR A 169 -0.27 -10.35 -11.27
C TYR A 169 -1.40 -11.39 -11.47
N GLY A 170 -1.36 -12.48 -10.70
CA GLY A 170 -2.23 -13.64 -10.85
C GLY A 170 -3.68 -13.40 -10.42
N PHE A 171 -3.97 -12.32 -9.70
CA PHE A 171 -5.33 -11.95 -9.31
C PHE A 171 -5.52 -10.46 -9.02
N PHE A 172 -6.79 -10.07 -8.98
CA PHE A 172 -7.27 -8.71 -8.80
C PHE A 172 -8.23 -8.59 -7.61
N VAL A 173 -8.11 -7.47 -6.91
CA VAL A 173 -8.90 -7.11 -5.73
C VAL A 173 -10.07 -6.21 -6.14
N PRO A 174 -11.31 -6.47 -5.70
CA PRO A 174 -12.46 -5.59 -5.97
C PRO A 174 -12.19 -4.13 -5.62
N LYS A 175 -12.59 -3.18 -6.48
CA LYS A 175 -12.38 -1.74 -6.20
C LYS A 175 -13.18 -1.26 -4.99
N THR A 176 -14.25 -1.97 -4.68
CA THR A 176 -15.16 -1.73 -3.54
C THR A 176 -14.67 -2.36 -2.24
N ALA A 177 -13.52 -3.05 -2.24
CA ALA A 177 -13.01 -3.73 -1.06
C ALA A 177 -12.48 -2.79 0.04
N SER A 178 -12.43 -1.48 -0.19
CA SER A 178 -12.09 -0.50 0.84
C SER A 178 -13.01 -0.63 2.06
N GLY A 179 -12.43 -0.74 3.25
CA GLY A 179 -13.15 -0.97 4.51
C GLY A 179 -13.48 -2.44 4.80
N TRP A 180 -13.10 -3.38 3.93
CA TRP A 180 -13.28 -4.81 4.17
C TRP A 180 -12.15 -5.35 5.05
N THR A 181 -12.39 -6.48 5.71
CA THR A 181 -11.33 -7.20 6.42
C THR A 181 -10.62 -8.13 5.44
N ALA A 182 -9.32 -7.95 5.26
CA ALA A 182 -8.51 -8.82 4.42
C ALA A 182 -7.63 -9.73 5.27
N THR A 183 -7.54 -11.00 4.87
CA THR A 183 -6.51 -11.94 5.32
C THR A 183 -5.68 -12.31 4.10
N VAL A 184 -4.37 -12.06 4.15
CA VAL A 184 -3.45 -12.21 3.02
C VAL A 184 -2.33 -13.14 3.43
N GLU A 185 -1.96 -14.08 2.55
CA GLU A 185 -0.77 -14.92 2.71
C GLU A 185 0.19 -14.67 1.56
N GLY A 186 1.44 -14.36 1.88
CA GLY A 186 2.42 -13.98 0.89
C GLY A 186 3.82 -13.80 1.46
N LYS A 187 4.77 -13.56 0.57
CA LYS A 187 6.15 -13.26 0.95
C LYS A 187 6.24 -11.80 1.41
N LEU A 188 6.75 -11.58 2.62
CA LEU A 188 7.06 -10.24 3.12
C LEU A 188 8.36 -9.75 2.47
N GLY A 189 8.36 -8.49 2.05
CA GLY A 189 9.54 -7.76 1.62
C GLY A 189 9.62 -6.43 2.38
N ALA A 190 10.77 -6.16 2.98
CA ALA A 190 11.08 -4.87 3.56
C ALA A 190 12.08 -4.12 2.68
N GLU A 191 11.69 -2.97 2.15
CA GLU A 191 12.56 -2.12 1.33
C GLU A 191 12.73 -0.75 1.97
N ILE A 192 13.95 -0.20 1.90
CA ILE A 192 14.21 1.19 2.29
C ILE A 192 13.99 2.05 1.06
N LEU A 193 12.92 2.84 1.08
CA LEU A 193 12.62 3.79 0.02
C LEU A 193 13.33 5.11 0.31
N ASP A 194 13.93 5.68 -0.74
CA ASP A 194 14.37 7.07 -0.71
C ASP A 194 13.17 8.03 -0.63
N VAL A 195 13.46 9.27 -0.28
CA VAL A 195 12.42 10.29 -0.05
C VAL A 195 11.57 10.55 -1.30
N GLU A 196 12.16 10.54 -2.49
CA GLU A 196 11.45 10.82 -3.75
C GLU A 196 10.49 9.67 -4.09
N THR A 197 10.98 8.43 -4.02
CA THR A 197 10.14 7.24 -4.25
C THR A 197 9.00 7.15 -3.24
N ALA A 198 9.28 7.37 -1.96
CA ALA A 198 8.27 7.31 -0.91
C ALA A 198 7.18 8.39 -1.11
N GLN A 199 7.56 9.61 -1.52
CA GLN A 199 6.60 10.67 -1.85
C GLN A 199 5.73 10.30 -3.05
N HIS A 200 6.32 9.73 -4.11
CA HIS A 200 5.57 9.32 -5.30
C HIS A 200 4.50 8.27 -4.95
N LEU A 201 4.85 7.27 -4.14
CA LEU A 201 3.89 6.23 -3.71
C LEU A 201 2.77 6.79 -2.83
N GLU A 202 3.08 7.75 -1.95
CA GLU A 202 2.06 8.44 -1.13
C GLU A 202 1.07 9.23 -2.00
N ASP A 203 1.56 9.91 -3.04
CA ASP A 203 0.71 10.63 -3.98
C ASP A 203 -0.22 9.68 -4.77
N GLU A 204 0.27 8.48 -5.11
CA GLU A 204 -0.55 7.43 -5.75
C GLU A 204 -1.56 6.77 -4.80
N SER A 205 -1.32 6.80 -3.48
CA SER A 205 -2.18 6.17 -2.47
C SER A 205 -3.59 6.76 -2.41
N GLY A 206 -3.76 7.98 -2.96
CA GLY A 206 -5.02 8.73 -2.95
C GLY A 206 -5.35 9.37 -1.60
N ARG A 207 -4.45 9.31 -0.60
CA ARG A 207 -4.61 10.00 0.70
C ARG A 207 -4.51 11.52 0.48
N LYS A 208 -5.46 12.29 1.04
CA LYS A 208 -5.44 13.76 1.00
C LYS A 208 -5.60 14.34 2.42
N PRO A 209 -4.68 15.19 2.89
CA PRO A 209 -3.41 15.56 2.25
C PRO A 209 -2.38 14.40 2.23
N PRO A 210 -1.45 14.37 1.25
CA PRO A 210 -0.36 13.40 1.25
C PRO A 210 0.56 13.63 2.46
N ARG A 211 1.16 12.56 2.99
CA ARG A 211 2.16 12.69 4.06
C ARG A 211 3.47 13.24 3.46
N LYS A 212 4.03 14.27 4.10
CA LYS A 212 5.38 14.76 3.74
C LYS A 212 6.42 13.82 4.35
N ILE A 213 7.02 13.01 3.49
CA ILE A 213 8.16 12.17 3.85
C ILE A 213 9.43 12.99 3.60
N THR A 214 10.26 13.18 4.61
CA THR A 214 11.51 13.98 4.53
C THR A 214 12.75 13.15 4.82
N GLU A 215 12.59 11.88 5.18
CA GLU A 215 13.65 10.94 5.50
C GLU A 215 13.36 9.60 4.80
N PRO A 216 14.37 8.75 4.56
CA PRO A 216 14.14 7.41 4.01
C PRO A 216 13.19 6.61 4.90
N VAL A 217 12.18 5.99 4.31
CA VAL A 217 11.16 5.21 5.03
C VAL A 217 11.29 3.74 4.67
N LYS A 218 11.20 2.89 5.69
CA LYS A 218 11.10 1.44 5.49
C LYS A 218 9.65 1.11 5.10
N GLU A 219 9.43 0.76 3.85
CA GLU A 219 8.14 0.32 3.33
C GLU A 219 8.05 -1.21 3.43
N LEU A 220 6.93 -1.68 3.97
CA LEU A 220 6.63 -3.10 4.02
C LEU A 220 5.67 -3.45 2.89
N SER A 221 6.09 -4.39 2.07
CA SER A 221 5.28 -4.93 0.99
C SER A 221 5.08 -6.44 1.16
N ILE A 222 3.92 -6.94 0.77
CA ILE A 222 3.66 -8.38 0.71
C ILE A 222 3.30 -8.73 -0.72
N THR A 223 4.08 -9.65 -1.29
CA THR A 223 3.75 -10.34 -2.53
C THR A 223 2.80 -11.49 -2.19
N ALA A 224 1.51 -11.26 -2.39
CA ALA A 224 0.44 -12.15 -2.00
C ALA A 224 0.30 -13.35 -2.96
N THR A 225 0.45 -14.55 -2.40
CA THR A 225 0.13 -15.81 -3.10
C THR A 225 -1.36 -16.11 -3.06
N GLY A 226 -2.06 -15.61 -2.04
CA GLY A 226 -3.49 -15.76 -1.86
C GLY A 226 -4.06 -14.76 -0.87
N LEU A 227 -5.36 -14.48 -0.99
CA LEU A 227 -6.09 -13.61 -0.07
C LEU A 227 -7.55 -13.99 0.08
N GLU A 228 -8.12 -13.58 1.20
CA GLU A 228 -9.53 -13.65 1.53
C GLU A 228 -10.01 -12.27 1.99
N LEU A 229 -11.08 -11.74 1.39
CA LEU A 229 -11.70 -10.47 1.78
C LEU A 229 -13.09 -10.73 2.30
N VAL A 230 -13.36 -10.24 3.51
CA VAL A 230 -14.64 -10.34 4.19
C VAL A 230 -15.27 -8.94 4.25
N PRO A 231 -16.46 -8.74 3.66
CA PRO A 231 -17.15 -7.46 3.72
C PRO A 231 -17.49 -7.10 5.18
N PRO A 232 -17.53 -5.80 5.53
CA PRO A 232 -17.90 -5.38 6.88
C PRO A 232 -19.34 -5.82 7.18
N LYS A 233 -19.60 -6.23 8.42
CA LYS A 233 -20.97 -6.51 8.88
C LYS A 233 -21.72 -5.17 8.94
N THR A 234 -22.60 -4.92 7.98
CA THR A 234 -23.59 -3.84 8.07
C THR A 234 -24.64 -4.22 9.11
N SER A 235 -24.56 -3.61 10.29
CA SER A 235 -25.58 -3.69 11.35
C SER A 235 -26.73 -2.71 11.11
#